data_AF-A0A7L6AWL0-F1
#
_entry.id   AF-A0A7L6AWL0-F1
#
_cell.length_a   1.000
_cell.length_b   1.000
_cell.length_c   1.000
_cell.angle_alpha   90.00
_cell.angle_beta   90.00
_cell.angle_gamma   90.00
#
_symmetry.space_group_name_H-M   'P 1'
#
loop_
_entity.id
_entity.type
_entity.pdbx_description
1 polymer ?
#
loop_
_entity_poly.entity_id
_entity_poly.type
_entity_poly.pdbx_seq_one_letter_code
_entity_poly.pdbx_strand_id
1 'polypeptide(L)'
;MQANGVVTDTWTGLEWLQDANCISSQYPQYDQNMKVGDGKVTWQQGLTFVKGINQGTYANCASGHTDWRLPNVHELQSLIDFGAGEPAMAGKAYFNNLASDFYWSSTSDENDPGSFASFYITGAGSTWRAWSVSMKTGESTADDKGGAPVIFTGFRGYVLPVRGQTKGVAAVAETGQKSCYDVDGNFISCAGTGQDGEMQAA
;
A
#
# COMPACT_ATOMS: atom_id res chain seq x y z
N MET A 1 -5.25 19.73 -6.77
CA MET A 1 -4.40 20.94 -6.81
C MET A 1 -3.12 20.63 -6.05
N GLN A 2 -1.95 21.12 -6.48
CA GLN A 2 -0.67 20.86 -5.78
C GLN A 2 -0.48 21.89 -4.67
N ALA A 3 -0.26 21.44 -3.44
CA ALA A 3 0.24 22.29 -2.36
C ALA A 3 1.09 21.45 -1.40
N ASN A 4 2.26 21.95 -1.04
CA ASN A 4 3.05 21.49 0.10
C ASN A 4 3.41 19.99 0.14
N GLY A 5 3.73 19.36 -1.00
CA GLY A 5 4.14 17.95 -1.03
C GLY A 5 2.98 16.96 -0.94
N VAL A 6 1.76 17.40 -1.23
CA VAL A 6 0.53 16.59 -1.23
C VAL A 6 -0.23 16.77 -2.55
N VAL A 7 -0.80 15.67 -3.05
CA VAL A 7 -1.71 15.64 -4.20
C VAL A 7 -3.13 15.38 -3.71
N THR A 8 -4.00 16.38 -3.81
CA THR A 8 -5.43 16.21 -3.52
C THR A 8 -6.14 15.59 -4.72
N ASP A 9 -6.72 14.42 -4.54
CA ASP A 9 -7.70 13.84 -5.46
C ASP A 9 -9.04 14.55 -5.27
N THR A 10 -9.43 15.35 -6.25
CA THR A 10 -10.67 16.14 -6.20
C THR A 10 -11.94 15.30 -6.34
N TRP A 11 -11.84 14.05 -6.80
CA TRP A 11 -13.01 13.17 -6.95
C TRP A 11 -13.37 12.50 -5.63
N THR A 12 -12.37 11.99 -4.91
CA THR A 12 -12.57 11.30 -3.62
C THR A 12 -12.39 12.23 -2.42
N GLY A 13 -11.67 13.33 -2.57
CA GLY A 13 -11.27 14.20 -1.47
C GLY A 13 -10.08 13.67 -0.67
N LEU A 14 -9.50 12.53 -1.06
CA LEU A 14 -8.31 11.96 -0.44
C LEU A 14 -7.06 12.77 -0.82
N GLU A 15 -6.08 12.72 0.07
CA GLU A 15 -4.81 13.42 -0.08
C GLU A 15 -3.67 12.40 -0.09
N TRP A 16 -2.87 12.45 -1.14
CA TRP A 16 -1.80 11.50 -1.42
C TRP A 16 -0.44 12.16 -1.26
N LEU A 17 0.55 11.42 -0.76
CA LEU A 17 1.92 11.92 -0.74
C LEU A 17 2.40 12.19 -2.17
N GLN A 18 2.89 13.40 -2.43
CA GLN A 18 3.28 13.79 -3.79
C GLN A 18 4.50 13.01 -4.30
N ASP A 19 5.45 12.69 -3.42
CA ASP A 19 6.56 11.82 -3.75
C ASP A 19 6.12 10.35 -3.67
N ALA A 20 5.72 9.81 -4.82
CA ALA A 20 5.20 8.46 -4.96
C ALA A 20 6.28 7.37 -4.84
N ASN A 21 7.53 7.75 -4.57
CA ASN A 21 8.58 6.83 -4.16
C ASN A 21 9.52 7.51 -3.14
N CYS A 22 8.92 8.02 -2.06
CA CYS A 22 9.65 8.76 -1.04
C CYS A 22 10.74 7.92 -0.33
N ILE A 23 10.58 6.59 -0.31
CA ILE A 23 11.62 5.68 0.20
C ILE A 23 12.90 5.84 -0.62
N SER A 24 12.83 5.72 -1.96
CA SER A 24 14.00 5.85 -2.82
C SER A 24 14.60 7.26 -2.78
N SER A 25 13.75 8.29 -2.79
CA SER A 25 14.21 9.68 -2.91
C SER A 25 14.78 10.27 -1.61
N GLN A 26 14.22 9.92 -0.44
CA GLN A 26 14.59 10.52 0.85
C GLN A 26 15.33 9.56 1.78
N TYR A 27 15.08 8.26 1.66
CA TYR A 27 15.60 7.23 2.57
C TYR A 27 16.08 5.98 1.83
N PRO A 28 16.96 6.08 0.81
CA PRO A 28 17.36 4.95 -0.03
C PRO A 28 17.95 3.77 0.75
N GLN A 29 18.53 4.02 1.93
CA GLN A 29 19.05 2.99 2.84
C GLN A 29 17.97 2.16 3.57
N TYR A 30 16.71 2.60 3.55
CA TYR A 30 15.59 1.85 4.11
C TYR A 30 15.25 0.64 3.24
N ASP A 31 15.41 0.80 1.93
CA ASP A 31 15.33 -0.28 0.97
C ASP A 31 16.64 -1.08 0.96
N GLN A 32 16.64 -2.19 1.70
CA GLN A 32 17.75 -3.15 1.77
C GLN A 32 17.39 -4.46 1.05
N ASN A 33 16.51 -4.40 0.06
CA ASN A 33 16.06 -5.57 -0.67
C ASN A 33 17.11 -6.03 -1.72
N MET A 34 16.72 -6.94 -2.63
CA MET A 34 17.57 -7.47 -3.71
C MET A 34 18.20 -6.40 -4.64
N LYS A 35 17.65 -5.17 -4.68
CA LYS A 35 18.14 -4.01 -5.42
C LYS A 35 17.99 -2.74 -4.56
N VAL A 36 19.03 -2.43 -3.80
CA VAL A 36 19.10 -1.24 -2.94
C VAL A 36 18.79 0.05 -3.71
N GLY A 37 17.88 0.85 -3.13
CA GLY A 37 17.58 2.21 -3.54
C GLY A 37 16.52 2.32 -4.64
N ASP A 38 15.87 1.23 -5.04
CA ASP A 38 14.72 1.31 -5.94
C ASP A 38 13.43 1.71 -5.21
N GLY A 39 13.41 1.58 -3.88
CA GLY A 39 12.32 2.02 -2.99
C GLY A 39 11.23 0.97 -2.78
N LYS A 40 11.40 -0.25 -3.31
CA LYS A 40 10.47 -1.34 -3.06
C LYS A 40 10.72 -1.98 -1.71
N VAL A 41 9.67 -2.38 -1.02
CA VAL A 41 9.78 -2.96 0.33
C VAL A 41 8.78 -4.11 0.54
N THR A 42 8.99 -4.91 1.59
CA THR A 42 7.96 -5.85 2.03
C THR A 42 6.71 -5.10 2.46
N TRP A 43 5.58 -5.79 2.49
CA TRP A 43 4.34 -5.22 2.97
C TRP A 43 4.46 -4.71 4.42
N GLN A 44 5.09 -5.50 5.28
CA GLN A 44 5.32 -5.14 6.69
C GLN A 44 6.24 -3.92 6.83
N GLN A 45 7.29 -3.81 6.00
CA GLN A 45 8.13 -2.62 5.93
C GLN A 45 7.33 -1.40 5.46
N GLY A 46 6.41 -1.56 4.51
CA GLY A 46 5.53 -0.47 4.08
C GLY A 46 4.68 0.12 5.22
N LEU A 47 4.04 -0.75 6.01
CA LEU A 47 3.30 -0.32 7.21
C LEU A 47 4.21 0.34 8.25
N THR A 48 5.39 -0.23 8.50
CA THR A 48 6.38 0.33 9.42
C THR A 48 6.88 1.69 8.95
N PHE A 49 7.11 1.86 7.65
CA PHE A 49 7.54 3.12 7.06
C PHE A 49 6.50 4.21 7.30
N VAL A 50 5.23 3.95 6.97
CA VAL A 50 4.15 4.92 7.19
C VAL A 50 4.01 5.31 8.67
N LYS A 51 4.09 4.33 9.58
CA LYS A 51 4.13 4.59 11.02
C LYS A 51 5.30 5.50 11.41
N GLY A 52 6.48 5.28 10.83
CA GLY A 52 7.66 6.10 11.05
C GLY A 52 7.54 7.52 10.48
N ILE A 53 6.77 7.74 9.40
CA ILE A 53 6.43 9.08 8.92
C ILE A 53 5.66 9.81 10.03
N ASN A 54 4.60 9.19 10.55
CA ASN A 54 3.74 9.78 11.57
C ASN A 54 4.45 10.02 12.91
N GLN A 55 5.47 9.21 13.22
CA GLN A 55 6.31 9.35 14.42
C GLN A 55 7.48 10.32 14.23
N GLY A 56 7.68 10.87 13.03
CA GLY A 56 8.76 11.80 12.71
C GLY A 56 10.11 11.15 12.39
N THR A 57 10.22 9.80 12.41
CA THR A 57 11.41 9.08 11.95
C THR A 57 11.69 9.34 10.47
N TYR A 58 10.64 9.43 9.65
CA TYR A 58 10.73 9.70 8.21
C TYR A 58 10.12 11.06 7.84
N ALA A 59 10.47 12.11 8.59
CA ALA A 59 9.87 13.45 8.48
C ALA A 59 9.97 14.10 7.08
N ASN A 60 10.96 13.73 6.26
CA ASN A 60 11.06 14.25 4.88
C ASN A 60 9.92 13.72 3.98
N CYS A 61 9.26 12.63 4.38
CA CYS A 61 8.09 12.06 3.71
C CYS A 61 6.77 12.44 4.38
N ALA A 62 6.80 13.35 5.36
CA ALA A 62 5.62 13.73 6.12
C ALA A 62 4.82 14.86 5.46
N SER A 63 5.46 15.72 4.67
CA SER A 63 4.84 16.92 4.09
C SER A 63 4.10 17.78 5.14
N GLY A 64 4.57 17.77 6.40
CA GLY A 64 3.95 18.49 7.51
C GLY A 64 2.75 17.77 8.18
N HIS A 65 2.46 16.53 7.82
CA HIS A 65 1.33 15.74 8.33
C HIS A 65 1.78 14.50 9.11
N THR A 66 0.91 14.00 10.00
CA THR A 66 1.19 12.86 10.91
C THR A 66 0.06 11.84 10.95
N ASP A 67 -0.86 11.89 9.99
CA ASP A 67 -2.05 11.05 9.86
C ASP A 67 -2.01 10.24 8.55
N TRP A 68 -0.80 9.91 8.07
CA TRP A 68 -0.61 9.07 6.89
C TRP A 68 -0.96 7.62 7.20
N ARG A 69 -1.53 6.94 6.22
CA ARG A 69 -1.78 5.49 6.24
C ARG A 69 -1.46 4.89 4.89
N LEU A 70 -1.24 3.58 4.87
CA LEU A 70 -1.27 2.86 3.61
C LEU A 70 -2.74 2.79 3.15
N PRO A 71 -3.04 3.06 1.87
CA PRO A 71 -4.39 3.04 1.33
C PRO A 71 -4.98 1.64 1.35
N ASN A 72 -6.29 1.52 1.49
CA ASN A 72 -6.96 0.26 1.20
C ASN A 72 -6.93 -0.03 -0.32
N VAL A 73 -7.29 -1.24 -0.74
CA VAL A 73 -7.21 -1.62 -2.17
C VAL A 73 -8.14 -0.79 -3.07
N HIS A 74 -9.32 -0.39 -2.59
CA HIS A 74 -10.26 0.43 -3.36
C HIS A 74 -9.76 1.87 -3.56
N GLU A 75 -9.06 2.43 -2.58
CA GLU A 75 -8.44 3.76 -2.68
C GLU A 75 -7.29 3.77 -3.67
N LEU A 76 -6.47 2.72 -3.73
CA LEU A 76 -5.46 2.64 -4.79
C LEU A 76 -6.10 2.48 -6.16
N GLN A 77 -7.16 1.69 -6.27
CA GLN A 77 -7.89 1.51 -7.52
C GLN A 77 -8.56 2.80 -7.98
N SER A 78 -8.97 3.70 -7.08
CA SER A 78 -9.59 4.98 -7.47
C SER A 78 -8.62 5.92 -8.20
N LEU A 79 -7.31 5.70 -8.06
CA LEU A 79 -6.29 6.41 -8.82
C LEU A 79 -6.13 5.89 -10.25
N ILE A 80 -6.79 4.80 -10.64
CA ILE A 80 -6.63 4.21 -11.97
C ILE A 80 -7.58 4.87 -12.99
N ASP A 81 -7.00 5.36 -14.08
CA ASP A 81 -7.68 5.87 -15.27
C ASP A 81 -7.28 5.02 -16.49
N PHE A 82 -8.18 4.11 -16.88
CA PHE A 82 -7.98 3.22 -18.03
C PHE A 82 -7.93 3.96 -19.39
N GLY A 83 -8.30 5.25 -19.43
CA GLY A 83 -8.16 6.12 -20.60
C GLY A 83 -6.82 6.87 -20.67
N ALA A 84 -6.03 6.90 -19.59
CA ALA A 84 -4.82 7.73 -19.48
C ALA A 84 -3.58 7.17 -20.21
N GLY A 85 -3.68 6.00 -20.83
CA GLY A 85 -2.53 5.25 -21.37
C GLY A 85 -1.59 4.79 -20.26
N GLU A 86 -0.34 4.43 -20.59
CA GLU A 86 0.65 4.02 -19.56
C GLU A 86 1.42 5.23 -18.99
N PRO A 87 1.66 5.32 -17.67
CA PRO A 87 0.98 4.60 -16.58
C PRO A 87 -0.53 4.92 -16.54
N ALA A 88 -1.36 3.92 -16.21
CA ALA A 88 -2.82 4.01 -16.11
C ALA A 88 -3.29 4.78 -14.87
N MET A 89 -2.47 5.69 -14.34
CA MET A 89 -2.78 6.47 -13.14
C MET A 89 -3.32 7.86 -13.51
N ALA A 90 -4.51 8.17 -12.99
CA ALA A 90 -5.13 9.47 -13.03
C ALA A 90 -4.21 10.52 -12.40
N GLY A 91 -4.06 11.67 -13.07
CA GLY A 91 -3.27 12.77 -12.52
C GLY A 91 -1.78 12.45 -12.31
N LYS A 92 -1.21 11.45 -13.00
CA LYS A 92 0.21 11.07 -12.91
C LYS A 92 1.21 12.24 -13.00
N ALA A 93 0.86 13.32 -13.70
CA ALA A 93 1.67 14.53 -13.80
C ALA A 93 1.78 15.33 -12.48
N TYR A 94 0.95 15.02 -11.49
CA TYR A 94 0.97 15.65 -10.16
C TYR A 94 1.88 14.93 -9.17
N PHE A 95 2.31 13.70 -9.47
CA PHE A 95 3.18 12.88 -8.63
C PHE A 95 4.64 12.98 -9.08
N ASN A 96 5.54 13.09 -8.12
CA ASN A 96 6.98 12.95 -8.32
C ASN A 96 7.39 11.49 -8.09
N ASN A 97 8.41 11.02 -8.81
CA ASN A 97 8.98 9.68 -8.66
C ASN A 97 7.95 8.53 -8.74
N LEU A 98 6.86 8.71 -9.50
CA LEU A 98 5.88 7.67 -9.74
C LEU A 98 6.52 6.48 -10.46
N ALA A 99 6.46 5.31 -9.82
CA ALA A 99 6.89 4.07 -10.44
C ALA A 99 5.76 3.46 -11.29
N SER A 100 6.11 2.92 -12.45
CA SER A 100 5.16 2.20 -13.32
C SER A 100 5.15 0.71 -12.95
N ASP A 101 4.67 0.41 -11.75
CA ASP A 101 4.74 -0.92 -11.13
C ASP A 101 3.67 -1.03 -10.01
N PHE A 102 3.74 -2.10 -9.21
CA PHE A 102 2.80 -2.39 -8.14
C PHE A 102 3.05 -1.59 -6.84
N TYR A 103 1.96 -1.07 -6.29
CA TYR A 103 1.91 -0.38 -5.01
C TYR A 103 1.08 -1.18 -4.01
N TRP A 104 1.56 -1.24 -2.77
CA TRP A 104 0.90 -1.99 -1.70
C TRP A 104 -0.35 -1.29 -1.18
N SER A 105 -1.42 -2.06 -0.96
CA SER A 105 -2.54 -1.63 -0.13
C SER A 105 -2.38 -2.13 1.32
N SER A 106 -3.15 -1.59 2.27
CA SER A 106 -3.26 -2.07 3.65
C SER A 106 -4.16 -3.29 3.81
N THR A 107 -4.78 -3.76 2.73
CA THR A 107 -5.80 -4.82 2.73
C THR A 107 -5.14 -6.19 2.58
N SER A 108 -5.34 -7.07 3.56
CA SER A 108 -4.91 -8.48 3.46
C SER A 108 -5.85 -9.29 2.55
N ASP A 109 -5.33 -10.31 1.87
CA ASP A 109 -6.15 -11.24 1.09
C ASP A 109 -6.82 -12.28 2.00
N GLU A 110 -8.04 -11.97 2.45
CA GLU A 110 -8.86 -12.87 3.28
C GLU A 110 -9.55 -13.99 2.49
N ASN A 111 -9.31 -14.12 1.17
CA ASN A 111 -9.92 -15.20 0.39
C ASN A 111 -9.40 -16.56 0.88
N ASP A 112 -10.24 -17.28 1.61
CA ASP A 112 -10.06 -18.69 1.94
C ASP A 112 -11.05 -19.54 1.15
N PRO A 113 -10.56 -20.53 0.40
CA PRO A 113 -11.32 -21.77 0.37
C PRO A 113 -10.39 -22.99 0.38
N GLY A 114 -9.40 -23.09 1.28
CA GLY A 114 -8.62 -24.31 1.47
C GLY A 114 -8.01 -24.92 0.19
N SER A 115 -7.80 -24.13 -0.87
CA SER A 115 -7.48 -24.62 -2.21
C SER A 115 -6.02 -24.35 -2.56
N PHE A 116 -5.29 -25.46 -2.75
CA PHE A 116 -3.89 -25.63 -3.19
C PHE A 116 -2.77 -25.26 -2.20
N ALA A 117 -2.90 -24.21 -1.38
CA ALA A 117 -1.87 -23.89 -0.37
C ALA A 117 -1.86 -24.85 0.83
N SER A 118 -2.97 -25.58 1.06
CA SER A 118 -3.12 -26.51 2.18
C SER A 118 -2.26 -27.78 2.08
N PHE A 119 -1.54 -27.99 0.97
CA PHE A 119 -0.68 -29.17 0.80
C PHE A 119 0.77 -28.97 1.28
N TYR A 120 1.23 -27.73 1.53
CA TYR A 120 2.63 -27.49 1.92
C TYR A 120 2.84 -26.64 3.18
N ILE A 121 1.83 -25.90 3.67
CA ILE A 121 1.97 -25.06 4.86
C ILE A 121 0.76 -25.25 5.78
N THR A 122 1.02 -25.36 7.07
CA THR A 122 0.06 -25.63 8.14
C THR A 122 -1.08 -24.61 8.17
N GLY A 123 -2.20 -24.91 7.51
CA GLY A 123 -3.53 -24.36 7.83
C GLY A 123 -3.78 -22.86 7.65
N ALA A 124 -2.85 -22.08 7.10
CA ALA A 124 -3.09 -20.67 6.77
C ALA A 124 -3.74 -20.57 5.37
N GLY A 125 -4.89 -19.89 5.27
CA GLY A 125 -5.52 -19.51 4.01
C GLY A 125 -4.66 -18.51 3.21
N SER A 126 -5.24 -17.71 2.31
CA SER A 126 -4.47 -16.72 1.53
C SER A 126 -3.97 -15.52 2.34
N THR A 127 -4.20 -15.48 3.65
CA THR A 127 -3.98 -14.33 4.56
C THR A 127 -2.52 -13.93 4.76
N TRP A 128 -1.57 -14.76 4.32
CA TRP A 128 -0.13 -14.42 4.19
C TRP A 128 0.15 -13.49 3.01
N ARG A 129 -0.87 -13.18 2.20
CA ARG A 129 -0.81 -12.22 1.08
C ARG A 129 -1.54 -10.92 1.39
N ALA A 130 -1.15 -9.85 0.70
CA ALA A 130 -1.82 -8.56 0.71
C ALA A 130 -2.07 -8.09 -0.72
N TRP A 131 -3.10 -7.26 -0.90
CA TRP A 131 -3.42 -6.71 -2.21
C TRP A 131 -2.41 -5.64 -2.64
N SER A 132 -2.07 -5.64 -3.93
CA SER A 132 -1.28 -4.62 -4.59
C SER A 132 -1.98 -4.19 -5.89
N VAL A 133 -1.74 -2.95 -6.31
CA VAL A 133 -2.32 -2.38 -7.55
C VAL A 133 -1.19 -1.87 -8.45
N SER A 134 -1.17 -2.32 -9.69
CA SER A 134 -0.25 -1.85 -10.71
C SER A 134 -0.65 -0.46 -11.19
N MET A 135 0.19 0.54 -10.93
CA MET A 135 -0.01 1.90 -11.47
C MET A 135 0.27 1.95 -12.98
N LYS A 136 0.87 0.90 -13.54
CA LYS A 136 1.05 0.76 -14.98
C LYS A 136 -0.24 0.39 -15.70
N THR A 137 -0.93 -0.65 -15.22
CA THR A 137 -2.03 -1.31 -15.94
C THR A 137 -3.39 -1.24 -15.24
N GLY A 138 -3.42 -0.88 -13.95
CA GLY A 138 -4.60 -0.98 -13.10
C GLY A 138 -4.88 -2.38 -12.56
N GLU A 139 -4.03 -3.36 -12.88
CA GLU A 139 -4.16 -4.73 -12.39
C GLU A 139 -4.07 -4.80 -10.86
N SER A 140 -5.00 -5.53 -10.24
CA SER A 140 -4.98 -5.82 -8.82
C SER A 140 -4.64 -7.28 -8.59
N THR A 141 -3.65 -7.55 -7.74
CA THR A 141 -3.18 -8.91 -7.43
C THR A 141 -2.92 -9.04 -5.93
N ALA A 142 -2.89 -10.28 -5.43
CA ALA A 142 -2.54 -10.58 -4.05
C ALA A 142 -1.14 -11.19 -4.01
N ASP A 143 -0.22 -10.50 -3.35
CA ASP A 143 1.20 -10.84 -3.29
C ASP A 143 1.65 -11.19 -1.87
N ASP A 144 2.71 -12.01 -1.77
CA ASP A 144 3.33 -12.39 -0.49
C ASP A 144 3.72 -11.15 0.34
N LYS A 145 3.28 -11.11 1.60
CA LYS A 145 3.63 -10.04 2.54
C LYS A 145 5.12 -10.00 2.88
N GLY A 146 5.85 -11.06 2.57
CA GLY A 146 7.26 -11.28 2.89
C GLY A 146 7.50 -12.42 3.88
N GLY A 147 6.48 -13.20 4.22
CA GLY A 147 6.55 -14.33 5.17
C GLY A 147 6.63 -15.71 4.50
N ALA A 148 6.36 -15.81 3.20
CA ALA A 148 6.47 -17.08 2.50
C ALA A 148 7.88 -17.70 2.66
N PRO A 149 7.99 -19.02 2.88
CA PRO A 149 9.28 -19.68 2.95
C PRO A 149 10.08 -19.41 1.67
N VAL A 150 11.38 -19.20 1.89
CA VAL A 150 12.50 -18.79 1.01
C VAL A 150 12.56 -19.32 -0.43
N ILE A 151 11.65 -20.20 -0.86
CA ILE A 151 11.55 -20.74 -2.22
C ILE A 151 10.89 -19.78 -3.21
N PHE A 152 10.14 -18.78 -2.73
CA PHE A 152 9.71 -17.64 -3.54
C PHE A 152 10.52 -16.42 -3.11
N THR A 153 11.23 -15.76 -4.03
CA THR A 153 11.80 -14.44 -3.76
C THR A 153 10.63 -13.50 -3.48
N GLY A 154 10.34 -13.25 -2.21
CA GLY A 154 9.13 -12.55 -1.78
C GLY A 154 8.94 -11.23 -2.53
N PHE A 155 7.71 -10.95 -2.92
CA PHE A 155 7.36 -9.77 -3.68
C PHE A 155 7.71 -8.49 -2.91
N ARG A 156 8.08 -7.44 -3.64
CA ARG A 156 8.38 -6.11 -3.09
C ARG A 156 7.64 -5.07 -3.91
N GLY A 157 6.91 -4.21 -3.23
CA GLY A 157 6.05 -3.19 -3.83
C GLY A 157 6.40 -1.80 -3.33
N TYR A 158 5.90 -0.80 -4.03
CA TYR A 158 6.02 0.61 -3.66
C TYR A 158 5.00 1.01 -2.59
N VAL A 159 5.29 2.10 -1.89
CA VAL A 159 4.44 2.66 -0.83
C VAL A 159 3.98 4.04 -1.25
N LEU A 160 2.67 4.23 -1.37
CA LEU A 160 2.05 5.52 -1.63
C LEU A 160 1.12 5.87 -0.47
N PRO A 161 1.57 6.65 0.51
CA PRO A 161 0.74 7.03 1.65
C PRO A 161 -0.44 7.90 1.23
N VAL A 162 -1.59 7.65 1.86
CA VAL A 162 -2.81 8.44 1.73
C VAL A 162 -3.21 8.98 3.11
N ARG A 163 -3.94 10.08 3.14
CA ARG A 163 -4.56 10.63 4.35
C ARG A 163 -5.95 11.18 4.07
N GLY A 164 -6.69 11.40 5.14
CA GLY A 164 -8.08 11.83 5.10
C GLY A 164 -9.08 10.68 4.93
N GLN A 165 -10.32 11.07 4.71
CA GLN A 165 -11.48 10.20 4.47
C GLN A 165 -12.13 10.65 3.16
N THR A 166 -12.85 9.76 2.49
CA THR A 166 -13.60 10.13 1.30
C THR A 166 -14.65 11.20 1.64
N LYS A 167 -14.54 12.35 0.98
CA LYS A 167 -15.45 13.50 1.14
C LYS A 167 -15.82 14.15 -0.20
N GLY A 168 -15.34 13.58 -1.29
CA GLY A 168 -15.55 14.07 -2.64
C GLY A 168 -16.86 13.59 -3.27
N VAL A 169 -16.99 13.84 -4.57
CA VAL A 169 -18.15 13.48 -5.38
C VAL A 169 -18.27 11.97 -5.60
N ALA A 170 -17.14 11.25 -5.55
CA ALA A 170 -17.08 9.80 -5.62
C ALA A 170 -16.66 9.24 -4.26
N ALA A 171 -17.55 8.49 -3.63
CA ALA A 171 -17.22 7.77 -2.41
C ALA A 171 -16.33 6.57 -2.73
N VAL A 172 -15.20 6.43 -2.03
CA VAL A 172 -14.45 5.17 -2.02
C VAL A 172 -15.03 4.26 -0.95
N ALA A 173 -15.17 2.97 -1.27
CA ALA A 173 -15.74 2.00 -0.35
C ALA A 173 -14.67 1.46 0.61
N GLU A 174 -15.05 1.22 1.86
CA GLU A 174 -14.33 0.31 2.75
C GLU A 174 -14.24 -1.09 2.11
N THR A 175 -13.21 -1.85 2.46
CA THR A 175 -13.08 -3.25 2.01
C THR A 175 -13.93 -4.22 2.82
N GLY A 176 -14.37 -3.81 4.01
CA GLY A 176 -15.06 -4.66 4.97
C GLY A 176 -14.14 -5.56 5.81
N GLN A 177 -12.81 -5.49 5.61
CA GLN A 177 -11.83 -6.19 6.44
C GLN A 177 -11.92 -5.73 7.90
N LYS A 178 -11.93 -6.70 8.83
CA LYS A 178 -12.01 -6.44 10.29
C LYS A 178 -10.91 -7.14 11.09
N SER A 179 -10.19 -8.06 10.45
CA SER A 179 -9.13 -8.84 11.06
C SER A 179 -7.76 -8.37 10.56
N CYS A 180 -6.73 -8.62 11.35
CA CYS A 180 -5.36 -8.29 11.01
C CYS A 180 -4.50 -9.55 11.10
N TYR A 181 -3.48 -9.60 10.25
CA TYR A 181 -2.67 -10.79 10.06
C TYR A 181 -1.19 -10.46 10.03
N ASP A 182 -0.36 -11.33 10.61
CA ASP A 182 1.09 -11.25 10.44
C ASP A 182 1.52 -11.69 9.02
N VAL A 183 2.84 -11.73 8.80
CA VAL A 183 3.42 -12.11 7.50
C VAL A 183 3.21 -13.59 7.16
N ASP A 184 2.99 -14.44 8.15
CA ASP A 184 2.73 -15.87 8.00
C ASP A 184 1.23 -16.15 7.80
N GLY A 185 0.39 -15.12 7.90
CA GLY A 185 -1.06 -15.20 7.74
C GLY A 185 -1.80 -15.56 9.02
N ASN A 186 -1.15 -15.54 10.19
CA ASN A 186 -1.81 -15.79 11.47
C ASN A 186 -2.58 -14.55 11.94
N PHE A 187 -3.71 -14.77 12.62
CA PHE A 187 -4.46 -13.70 13.27
C PHE A 187 -3.62 -13.00 14.35
N ILE A 188 -3.67 -11.67 14.33
CA ILE A 188 -3.07 -10.80 15.35
C ILE A 188 -4.06 -9.73 15.81
N SER A 189 -3.76 -9.09 16.93
CA SER A 189 -4.49 -7.88 17.34
C SER A 189 -4.28 -6.76 16.32
N CYS A 190 -5.35 -6.09 15.93
CA CYS A 190 -5.29 -5.00 14.96
C CYS A 190 -4.64 -3.72 15.49
N ALA A 191 -4.64 -3.49 16.80
CA ALA A 191 -4.22 -2.20 17.37
C ALA A 191 -2.76 -1.85 17.03
N GLY A 192 -2.55 -0.71 16.39
CA GLY A 192 -1.26 -0.14 16.04
C GLY A 192 -0.55 -0.82 14.86
N THR A 193 -1.27 -1.62 14.06
CA THR A 193 -0.75 -2.36 12.91
C THR A 193 -0.76 -1.52 11.62
N GLY A 194 -1.68 -0.57 11.50
CA GLY A 194 -1.94 0.20 10.28
C GLY A 194 -2.60 -0.60 9.16
N GLN A 195 -3.04 -1.84 9.44
CA GLN A 195 -3.74 -2.69 8.47
C GLN A 195 -5.17 -2.20 8.28
N ASP A 196 -5.76 -2.56 7.15
CA ASP A 196 -7.14 -2.16 6.83
C ASP A 196 -8.15 -2.63 7.88
N GLY A 197 -7.90 -3.79 8.53
CA GLY A 197 -8.74 -4.29 9.63
C GLY A 197 -8.76 -3.38 10.86
N GLU A 198 -7.69 -2.61 11.09
CA GLU A 198 -7.64 -1.55 12.10
C GLU A 198 -8.28 -0.26 11.59
N MET A 199 -7.90 0.16 10.38
CA MET A 199 -8.18 1.50 9.88
C MET A 199 -9.62 1.66 9.40
N GLN A 200 -10.21 0.58 8.85
CA GLN A 200 -11.54 0.55 8.23
C GLN A 200 -11.78 1.80 7.38
N ALA A 201 -10.80 2.08 6.51
CA ALA A 201 -10.74 3.34 5.80
C ALA A 201 -11.80 3.41 4.70
N ALA A 202 -12.49 4.55 4.61
CA ALA A 202 -13.41 4.94 3.55
C ALA A 202 -13.04 6.36 3.07
#